data_AF-I9Q1X9-F1
#
_entry.id   AF-I9Q1X9-F1
#
_cell.length_a   1.000
_cell.length_b   1.000
_cell.length_c   1.000
_cell.angle_alpha   90.00
_cell.angle_beta   90.00
_cell.angle_gamma   90.00
#
_symmetry.space_group_name_H-M   'P 1'
#
loop_
_entity.id
_entity.type
_entity.pdbx_description
1 polymer ?
#
loop_
_entity_poly.entity_id
_entity_poly.type
_entity_poly.pdbx_seq_one_letter_code
_entity_poly.pdbx_strand_id
1 'polypeptide(L)'
;MCAVLLDDIDQVFLNSFCFGFRIFDKAVDSLFLSYLINSEIGRKAFENLVQGSTRYNLSKSGFNNVCLILPPLDEQIAIANILSDLDSEIISLKNKKRQFDNIKKALNHDLMSAKIRVLKK
;
A
#
# COMPACT_ATOMS: atom_id res chain seq x y z
N MET A 1 -1.44 -2.84 -6.97
CA MET A 1 -1.32 -4.09 -7.76
C MET A 1 -0.43 -5.09 -7.04
N CYS A 2 0.61 -4.62 -6.33
CA CYS A 2 1.45 -5.47 -5.48
C CYS A 2 1.51 -4.91 -4.05
N ALA A 3 1.79 -5.77 -3.08
CA ALA A 3 2.10 -5.41 -1.69
C ALA A 3 3.36 -6.16 -1.27
N VAL A 4 4.12 -5.58 -0.36
CA VAL A 4 5.32 -6.20 0.22
C VAL A 4 5.05 -6.56 1.68
N LEU A 5 5.50 -7.74 2.08
CA LEU A 5 5.51 -8.19 3.46
C LEU A 5 6.99 -8.33 3.85
N LEU A 6 7.46 -7.43 4.72
CA LEU A 6 8.84 -7.42 5.21
C LEU A 6 8.99 -8.21 6.51
N ASP A 7 7.90 -8.35 7.27
CA ASP A 7 7.88 -9.09 8.52
C ASP A 7 7.73 -10.59 8.28
N ASP A 8 8.34 -11.40 9.16
CA ASP A 8 8.11 -12.84 9.16
C ASP A 8 6.80 -13.16 9.89
N ILE A 9 5.88 -13.84 9.21
CA ILE A 9 4.56 -14.19 9.72
C ILE A 9 4.37 -15.69 9.47
N ASP A 10 4.17 -16.45 10.54
CA ASP A 10 4.09 -17.92 10.50
C ASP A 10 3.00 -18.46 9.55
N GLN A 11 1.90 -17.72 9.37
CA GLN A 11 0.75 -18.16 8.60
C GLN A 11 0.20 -17.04 7.72
N VAL A 12 0.69 -16.97 6.48
CA VAL A 12 0.21 -16.05 5.46
C VAL A 12 -0.70 -16.79 4.47
N PHE A 13 -1.91 -16.29 4.29
CA PHE A 13 -2.86 -16.81 3.31
C PHE A 13 -3.09 -15.78 2.20
N LEU A 14 -3.04 -16.23 0.96
CA LEU A 14 -3.40 -15.44 -0.22
C LEU A 14 -4.73 -15.94 -0.76
N ASN A 15 -5.57 -15.01 -1.24
CA ASN A 15 -6.79 -15.40 -1.95
C ASN A 15 -6.44 -16.00 -3.32
N SER A 16 -7.42 -16.59 -4.00
CA SER A 16 -7.25 -17.26 -5.31
C SER A 16 -6.85 -16.32 -6.46
N PHE A 17 -6.88 -15.00 -6.25
CA PHE A 17 -6.51 -13.98 -7.23
C PHE A 17 -5.15 -13.33 -6.95
N CYS A 18 -4.44 -13.79 -5.91
CA CYS A 18 -3.12 -13.31 -5.55
C CYS A 18 -2.11 -14.46 -5.65
N PHE A 19 -0.90 -14.14 -6.10
CA PHE A 19 0.24 -15.02 -5.96
C PHE A 19 1.36 -14.27 -5.24
N GLY A 20 2.14 -15.00 -4.46
CA GLY A 20 3.33 -14.49 -3.79
C GLY A 20 4.60 -14.94 -4.52
N PHE A 21 5.64 -14.13 -4.40
CA PHE A 21 7.00 -14.48 -4.79
C PHE A 21 7.96 -13.91 -3.74
N ARG A 22 9.13 -14.54 -3.63
CA ARG A 22 10.21 -14.09 -2.75
C ARG A 22 11.40 -13.71 -3.61
N ILE A 23 11.94 -12.53 -3.34
CA ILE A 23 13.15 -12.05 -4.01
C ILE A 23 14.34 -12.65 -3.29
N PHE A 24 15.21 -13.32 -4.03
CA PHE A 24 16.45 -13.89 -3.50
C PHE A 24 17.71 -13.10 -3.91
N ASP A 25 17.57 -12.23 -4.92
CA ASP A 25 18.66 -11.39 -5.40
C ASP A 25 18.87 -10.22 -4.43
N LYS A 26 20.11 -10.08 -3.95
CA LYS A 26 20.51 -9.00 -3.04
C LYS A 26 20.66 -7.66 -3.75
N ALA A 27 20.69 -7.64 -5.08
CA ALA A 27 20.74 -6.41 -5.87
C ALA A 27 19.38 -5.68 -5.97
N VAL A 28 18.32 -6.26 -5.39
CA VAL A 28 16.96 -5.73 -5.48
C VAL A 28 16.39 -5.50 -4.09
N ASP A 29 16.02 -4.25 -3.81
CA ASP A 29 15.26 -3.92 -2.61
C ASP A 29 13.77 -4.25 -2.80
N SER A 30 13.20 -5.01 -1.87
CA SER A 30 11.82 -5.52 -1.99
C SER A 30 10.77 -4.43 -1.86
N LEU A 31 11.05 -3.41 -1.03
CA LEU A 31 10.15 -2.29 -0.80
C LEU A 31 10.16 -1.34 -2.01
N PHE A 32 11.34 -1.03 -2.53
CA PHE A 32 11.50 -0.31 -3.79
C PHE A 32 10.75 -0.99 -4.94
N LEU A 33 10.94 -2.31 -5.12
CA LEU A 33 10.27 -3.02 -6.20
C LEU A 33 8.74 -2.92 -6.09
N SER A 34 8.19 -2.99 -4.87
CA SER A 34 6.77 -2.77 -4.63
C SER A 34 6.32 -1.37 -5.08
N TYR A 35 7.07 -0.33 -4.74
CA TYR A 35 6.79 1.02 -5.21
C TYR A 35 6.90 1.15 -6.73
N LEU A 36 7.94 0.57 -7.34
CA LEU A 36 8.16 0.59 -8.78
C LEU A 36 6.99 -0.08 -9.52
N ILE A 37 6.59 -1.28 -9.11
CA ILE A 37 5.44 -2.00 -9.73
C ILE A 37 4.15 -1.19 -9.59
N ASN A 38 3.95 -0.51 -8.46
CA ASN A 38 2.76 0.30 -8.22
C ASN A 38 2.78 1.68 -8.91
N SER A 39 3.96 2.14 -9.35
CA SER A 39 4.13 3.38 -10.11
C SER A 39 3.48 3.31 -11.50
N GLU A 40 3.32 4.46 -12.15
CA GLU A 40 2.80 4.51 -13.52
C GLU A 40 3.67 3.71 -14.50
N ILE A 41 4.99 3.83 -14.38
CA ILE A 41 5.95 3.12 -15.25
C ILE A 41 5.84 1.62 -15.06
N GLY A 42 5.81 1.16 -13.80
CA GLY A 42 5.62 -0.27 -13.49
C GLY A 42 4.30 -0.79 -14.03
N ARG A 43 3.18 -0.10 -13.77
CA ARG A 43 1.86 -0.52 -14.26
C ARG A 43 1.81 -0.64 -15.79
N LYS A 44 2.40 0.30 -16.52
CA LYS A 44 2.51 0.24 -18.00
C LYS A 44 3.31 -0.98 -18.47
N ALA A 45 4.34 -1.38 -17.73
CA ALA A 45 5.12 -2.58 -18.06
C ALA A 45 4.28 -3.87 -17.95
N PHE A 46 3.26 -3.89 -17.08
CA PHE A 46 2.35 -5.04 -16.95
C PHE A 46 1.12 -4.97 -17.86
N GLU A 47 0.75 -3.79 -18.37
CA GLU A 47 -0.52 -3.56 -19.09
C GLU A 47 -0.74 -4.52 -20.26
N ASN A 48 0.29 -4.77 -21.07
CA ASN A 48 0.22 -5.66 -22.24
C ASN A 48 0.21 -7.16 -21.89
N LEU A 49 0.44 -7.52 -20.63
CA LEU A 49 0.49 -8.92 -20.16
C LEU A 49 -0.77 -9.34 -19.42
N VAL A 50 -1.63 -8.36 -19.14
CA VAL A 50 -2.90 -8.58 -18.50
C VAL A 50 -3.88 -9.17 -19.52
N GLN A 51 -4.58 -10.22 -19.11
CA GLN A 51 -5.59 -10.91 -19.90
C GLN A 51 -7.00 -10.63 -19.37
N GLY A 52 -8.00 -10.68 -20.26
CA GLY A 52 -9.42 -10.50 -19.94
C GLY A 52 -9.96 -9.11 -20.25
N SER A 53 -11.22 -9.04 -20.68
CA SER A 53 -11.89 -7.81 -21.09
C SER A 53 -12.70 -7.15 -19.98
N THR A 54 -13.29 -7.93 -19.07
CA THR A 54 -14.06 -7.43 -17.92
C THR A 54 -13.28 -7.52 -16.61
N ARG A 55 -12.42 -8.54 -16.47
CA ARG A 55 -11.51 -8.69 -15.33
C ARG A 55 -10.10 -8.88 -15.85
N TYR A 56 -9.27 -7.89 -15.57
CA TYR A 56 -7.85 -7.89 -15.81
C TYR A 56 -7.15 -8.89 -14.88
N ASN A 57 -6.54 -9.93 -15.44
CA ASN A 57 -5.78 -10.93 -14.70
C ASN A 57 -4.35 -11.02 -15.23
N LEU A 58 -3.37 -11.08 -14.33
CA LEU A 58 -1.95 -11.24 -14.66
C LEU A 58 -1.52 -12.65 -14.27
N SER A 59 -1.05 -13.44 -15.23
CA SER A 59 -0.53 -14.78 -14.95
C SER A 59 0.86 -14.71 -14.30
N LYS A 60 1.22 -15.74 -13.54
CA LYS A 60 2.57 -15.86 -12.95
C LYS A 60 3.67 -15.87 -14.02
N SER A 61 3.41 -16.51 -15.16
CA SER A 61 4.34 -16.52 -16.30
C SER A 61 4.47 -15.14 -16.94
N GLY A 62 3.36 -14.41 -17.11
CA GLY A 62 3.38 -13.04 -17.58
C GLY A 62 4.20 -12.15 -16.64
N PHE A 63 3.95 -12.24 -15.33
CA PHE A 63 4.69 -11.48 -14.32
C PHE A 63 6.21 -11.72 -14.40
N ASN A 64 6.64 -12.99 -14.52
CA ASN A 64 8.06 -13.35 -14.60
C ASN A 64 8.75 -12.89 -15.89
N ASN A 65 8.00 -12.59 -16.95
CA ASN A 65 8.54 -12.18 -18.24
C ASN A 65 8.68 -10.65 -18.38
N VAL A 66 8.32 -9.88 -17.35
CA VAL A 66 8.50 -8.42 -17.37
C VAL A 66 9.95 -8.06 -17.12
N CYS A 67 10.49 -7.22 -18.00
CA CYS A 67 11.77 -6.55 -17.78
C CYS A 67 11.53 -5.18 -17.13
N LEU A 68 12.08 -4.99 -15.93
CA LEU A 68 12.10 -3.70 -15.24
C LEU A 68 13.54 -3.18 -15.19
N ILE A 69 13.71 -1.88 -15.37
CA ILE A 69 14.99 -1.21 -15.18
C ILE A 69 15.09 -0.83 -13.70
N LEU A 70 16.17 -1.27 -13.05
CA LEU A 70 16.43 -1.00 -11.64
C LEU A 70 17.67 -0.09 -11.51
N PRO A 71 17.61 0.98 -10.70
CA PRO A 71 18.78 1.77 -10.36
C PRO A 71 19.73 0.99 -9.42
N PRO A 72 20.93 1.51 -9.11
CA PRO A 72 21.80 0.91 -8.11
C PRO A 72 21.10 0.71 -6.76
N LEU A 73 21.50 -0.32 -6.01
CA LEU A 73 20.82 -0.72 -4.76
C LEU A 73 20.71 0.42 -3.74
N ASP A 74 21.75 1.23 -3.57
CA ASP A 74 21.75 2.35 -2.63
C ASP A 74 20.67 3.40 -2.99
N GLU A 75 20.46 3.63 -4.29
CA GLU A 75 19.41 4.53 -4.79
C GLU A 75 18.03 3.92 -4.60
N GLN A 76 17.87 2.61 -4.83
CA GLN A 76 16.62 1.90 -4.55
C GLN A 76 16.20 2.08 -3.09
N ILE A 77 17.13 1.85 -2.15
CA ILE A 77 16.90 1.98 -0.71
C ILE A 77 16.55 3.43 -0.34
N ALA A 78 17.29 4.41 -0.87
CA ALA A 78 17.02 5.82 -0.61
C ALA A 78 15.61 6.23 -1.07
N ILE A 79 15.20 5.81 -2.27
CA ILE A 79 13.86 6.07 -2.79
C ILE A 79 12.80 5.38 -1.92
N ALA A 80 13.00 4.09 -1.60
CA ALA A 80 12.07 3.31 -0.79
C ALA A 80 11.82 3.94 0.59
N ASN A 81 12.89 4.38 1.26
CA ASN A 81 12.79 5.01 2.59
C ASN A 81 11.98 6.30 2.55
N ILE A 82 12.25 7.19 1.58
CA ILE A 82 11.51 8.46 1.44
C ILE A 82 10.02 8.18 1.21
N LEU A 83 9.69 7.21 0.35
CA LEU A 83 8.30 6.85 0.06
C LEU A 83 7.62 6.20 1.27
N SER A 84 8.33 5.36 2.03
CA SER A 84 7.78 4.74 3.24
C SER A 84 7.53 5.73 4.38
N ASP A 85 8.37 6.75 4.50
CA ASP A 85 8.17 7.83 5.47
C ASP A 85 6.91 8.63 5.14
N LEU A 86 6.70 8.93 3.84
CA LEU A 86 5.48 9.59 3.36
C LEU A 86 4.23 8.73 3.61
N ASP A 87 4.28 7.44 3.32
CA ASP A 87 3.17 6.52 3.59
C ASP A 87 2.85 6.47 5.09
N SER A 88 3.88 6.43 5.93
CA SER A 88 3.74 6.45 7.39
C SER A 88 3.06 7.72 7.89
N GLU A 89 3.44 8.88 7.35
CA GLU A 89 2.79 10.15 7.69
C GLU A 89 1.34 10.21 7.20
N ILE A 90 1.05 9.72 6.00
CA ILE A 90 -0.33 9.61 5.49
C ILE A 90 -1.19 8.74 6.41
N ILE A 91 -0.66 7.61 6.88
CA ILE A 91 -1.35 6.70 7.82
C ILE A 91 -1.60 7.42 9.15
N SER A 92 -0.59 8.12 9.68
CA SER A 92 -0.68 8.93 10.90
C SER A 92 -1.80 9.98 10.81
N LEU A 93 -1.84 10.75 9.72
CA LEU A 93 -2.86 11.77 9.49
C LEU A 93 -4.27 11.18 9.33
N LYS A 94 -4.42 10.06 8.61
CA LYS A 94 -5.70 9.35 8.49
C LYS A 94 -6.20 8.87 9.84
N ASN A 95 -5.32 8.37 10.70
CA ASN A 95 -5.66 7.94 12.05
C ASN A 95 -6.12 9.11 12.93
N LYS A 96 -5.39 10.24 12.91
CA LYS A 96 -5.80 11.47 13.62
C LYS A 96 -7.18 11.96 13.15
N LYS A 97 -7.41 12.00 11.83
CA LYS A 97 -8.72 12.37 11.27
C LYS A 97 -9.84 11.47 11.80
N ARG A 98 -9.64 10.15 11.78
CA ARG A 98 -10.61 9.17 12.30
C ARG A 98 -10.91 9.40 13.79
N GLN A 99 -9.91 9.71 14.59
CA GLN A 99 -10.10 10.04 16.00
C GLN A 99 -10.96 11.30 16.19
N PHE A 100 -10.66 12.38 15.45
CA PHE A 100 -11.46 13.60 15.49
C PHE A 100 -12.91 13.37 15.04
N ASP A 101 -13.13 12.58 13.99
CA ASP A 101 -14.48 12.24 13.51
C ASP A 101 -15.28 11.47 14.58
N ASN A 102 -14.62 10.56 15.31
CA ASN A 102 -15.25 9.83 16.40
C ASN A 102 -15.58 10.73 17.59
N ILE A 103 -14.66 11.63 17.99
CA ILE A 103 -14.90 12.61 19.05
C ILE A 103 -16.06 13.53 18.67
N LYS A 104 -16.09 14.02 17.43
CA LYS A 104 -17.17 14.87 16.92
C LYS A 104 -18.52 14.15 16.99
N LYS A 105 -18.57 12.87 16.58
CA LYS A 105 -19.80 12.05 16.65
C LYS A 105 -20.26 11.86 18.09
N ALA A 106 -19.36 11.49 19.00
CA ALA A 106 -19.68 11.30 20.42
C ALA A 106 -20.18 12.61 21.06
N LEU A 107 -19.48 13.73 20.83
CA LEU A 107 -19.89 15.03 21.33
C LEU A 107 -21.26 15.46 20.80
N ASN A 108 -21.52 15.28 19.50
CA ASN A 108 -22.83 15.58 18.93
C ASN A 108 -23.94 14.73 19.56
N HIS A 109 -23.68 13.44 19.79
CA HIS A 109 -24.62 12.57 20.50
C HIS A 109 -24.89 13.08 21.93
N ASP A 110 -23.85 13.45 22.67
CA ASP A 110 -23.98 13.91 24.06
C ASP A 110 -24.65 15.29 24.17
N LEU A 111 -24.46 16.16 23.18
CA LEU A 111 -25.19 17.43 23.05
C LEU A 111 -26.67 17.20 22.75
N MET A 112 -26.99 16.33 21.78
CA MET A 112 -28.39 16.05 21.38
C MET A 112 -29.16 15.25 22.44
N SER A 113 -28.46 14.44 23.23
CA SER A 113 -29.04 13.74 24.39
C SER A 113 -29.05 14.59 25.67
N ALA A 114 -28.66 15.87 25.59
CA ALA A 114 -28.59 16.82 26.69
C ALA A 114 -27.73 16.39 27.89
N LYS A 115 -26.83 15.41 27.70
CA LYS A 115 -25.82 15.01 28.69
C LYS A 115 -24.80 16.13 28.93
N ILE A 116 -24.47 16.86 27.87
CA ILE A 116 -23.58 18.02 27.90
C ILE A 116 -24.37 19.23 27.39
N ARG A 117 -24.20 20.40 28.03
CA ARG A 117 -24.83 21.66 27.62
C ARG A 117 -23.77 22.66 27.17
N VAL A 118 -24.11 23.44 26.15
CA VAL A 118 -23.25 24.55 25.70
C VAL A 118 -23.38 25.69 26.70
N LEU A 119 -22.26 26.09 27.32
CA LEU A 119 -22.22 27.27 28.18
C LEU A 119 -22.41 28.53 27.32
N LYS A 120 -23.33 29.42 27.72
CA LYS A 120 -23.48 30.72 27.07
C LYS A 120 -22.27 31.59 27.43
N LYS A 121 -21.70 32.23 26.41
CA LYS A 121 -20.71 33.30 26.58
C LYS A 121 -21.37 34.55 27.15
#